data_AF-A0A950P3F8-F1
#
_entry.id   AF-A0A950P3F8-F1
#
_cell.length_a   1.000
_cell.length_b   1.000
_cell.length_c   1.000
_cell.angle_alpha   90.00
_cell.angle_beta   90.00
_cell.angle_gamma   90.00
#
_symmetry.space_group_name_H-M   'P 1'
#
loop_
_entity.id
_entity.type
_entity.pdbx_description
1 polymer ?
#
loop_
_entity_poly.entity_id
_entity_poly.type
_entity_poly.pdbx_seq_one_letter_code
_entity_poly.pdbx_strand_id
1 'polypeptide(L)'
;MDDVPVSGPRPEPPLPPREALADVRVRAPTRGNRRLESLLDAVNADDQVKAWWHVSAVNATRRLGMSDHSWVHIQIVLNIGLRLAR
;
A
#
# COMPACT_ATOMS: atom_id res chain seq x y z
N MET A 1 -23.21 -30.07 26.13
CA MET A 1 -22.95 -28.64 25.87
C MET A 1 -22.25 -28.66 24.53
N ASP A 2 -23.06 -28.57 23.47
CA ASP A 2 -22.59 -28.83 22.11
C ASP A 2 -21.78 -27.62 21.63
N ASP A 3 -20.54 -27.86 21.22
CA ASP A 3 -19.68 -26.86 20.59
C ASP A 3 -20.36 -26.37 19.31
N VAL A 4 -20.85 -25.13 19.34
CA VAL A 4 -21.35 -24.45 18.14
C VAL A 4 -20.12 -24.10 17.30
N PRO A 5 -20.00 -24.56 16.04
CA PRO A 5 -18.89 -24.19 15.20
C PRO A 5 -18.96 -22.70 14.92
N VAL A 6 -17.97 -21.94 15.37
CA VAL A 6 -17.73 -20.56 14.94
C VAL A 6 -17.40 -20.60 13.45
N SER A 7 -18.43 -20.51 12.62
CA SER A 7 -18.29 -20.28 11.18
C SER A 7 -18.12 -18.78 10.94
N GLY A 8 -17.02 -18.22 11.44
CA GLY A 8 -16.55 -16.91 10.98
C GLY A 8 -16.05 -17.00 9.53
N PRO A 9 -16.09 -15.92 8.74
CA PRO A 9 -15.52 -15.93 7.40
C PRO A 9 -14.05 -16.35 7.49
N ARG A 10 -13.68 -17.38 6.71
CA ARG A 10 -12.28 -17.80 6.60
C ARG A 10 -11.48 -16.64 6.02
N PRO A 11 -10.31 -16.29 6.58
CA PRO A 11 -9.46 -15.25 6.02
C PRO A 11 -9.14 -15.61 4.56
N GLU A 12 -9.33 -14.65 3.67
CA GLU A 12 -9.04 -14.85 2.25
C GLU A 12 -7.58 -15.27 2.08
N PRO A 13 -7.32 -16.28 1.22
CA PRO A 13 -5.96 -16.71 0.94
C PRO A 13 -5.15 -15.54 0.37
N PRO A 14 -3.86 -15.44 0.73
CA PRO A 14 -3.02 -14.34 0.26
C PRO A 14 -2.86 -14.42 -1.26
N LEU A 15 -3.04 -13.27 -1.91
CA LEU A 15 -2.76 -13.11 -3.34
C LEU A 15 -1.27 -13.37 -3.62
N PRO A 16 -0.93 -13.90 -4.82
CA PRO A 16 0.45 -13.97 -5.29
C PRO A 16 1.12 -12.58 -5.20
N PRO A 17 2.41 -12.49 -4.81
CA PRO A 17 3.05 -11.20 -4.58
C PRO A 17 2.94 -10.24 -5.75
N ARG A 18 3.16 -10.68 -7.00
CA ARG A 18 3.07 -9.80 -8.18
C ARG A 18 1.65 -9.26 -8.40
N GLU A 19 0.62 -10.05 -8.14
CA GLU A 19 -0.77 -9.61 -8.25
C GLU A 19 -1.11 -8.60 -7.15
N ALA A 20 -0.64 -8.84 -5.92
CA ALA A 20 -0.85 -7.93 -4.81
C ALA A 20 -0.21 -6.54 -5.00
N LEU A 21 0.76 -6.41 -5.92
CA LEU A 21 1.45 -5.15 -6.23
C LEU A 21 0.92 -4.45 -7.49
N ALA A 22 0.10 -5.12 -8.30
CA ALA A 22 -0.29 -4.64 -9.62
C ALA A 22 -0.99 -3.27 -9.57
N ASP A 23 -1.84 -3.06 -8.57
CA ASP A 23 -2.62 -1.82 -8.40
C ASP A 23 -1.89 -0.75 -7.57
N VAL A 24 -0.69 -1.06 -7.05
CA VAL A 24 0.09 -0.14 -6.23
C VAL A 24 0.66 0.96 -7.10
N ARG A 25 0.11 2.16 -6.93
CA ARG A 25 0.56 3.37 -7.65
C ARG A 25 0.32 4.62 -6.84
N VAL A 26 1.32 5.51 -6.82
CA VAL A 26 1.21 6.87 -6.26
C VAL A 26 1.25 7.92 -7.38
N ARG A 27 0.52 9.01 -7.20
CA ARG A 27 0.38 10.09 -8.19
C ARG A 27 0.34 11.43 -7.47
N ALA A 28 0.95 12.45 -8.06
CA ALA A 28 0.82 13.81 -7.57
C ALA A 28 0.98 14.82 -8.72
N PRO A 29 0.37 16.01 -8.62
CA PRO A 29 0.52 17.05 -9.64
C PRO A 29 1.97 17.56 -9.66
N THR A 30 2.70 17.32 -10.74
CA THR A 30 4.13 17.67 -10.86
C THR A 30 4.39 19.10 -11.28
N ARG A 31 3.43 19.73 -11.99
CA ARG A 31 3.52 21.12 -12.51
C ARG A 31 4.81 21.38 -13.30
N GLY A 32 5.24 20.41 -14.12
CA GLY A 32 6.43 20.51 -14.97
C GLY A 32 7.76 20.28 -14.23
N ASN A 33 7.73 19.88 -12.96
CA ASN A 33 8.95 19.51 -12.25
C ASN A 33 9.45 18.14 -12.73
N ARG A 34 10.38 18.15 -13.68
CA ARG A 34 11.00 16.94 -14.27
C ARG A 34 11.63 15.99 -13.26
N ARG A 35 12.17 16.52 -12.14
CA ARG A 35 12.75 15.68 -11.08
C ARG A 35 11.66 14.92 -10.33
N LEU A 36 10.54 15.59 -10.05
CA LEU A 36 9.39 14.96 -9.40
C LEU A 36 8.71 13.94 -10.33
N GLU A 37 8.60 14.24 -11.62
CA GLU A 37 8.12 13.28 -12.64
C GLU A 37 8.98 12.02 -12.65
N SER A 38 10.30 12.18 -12.76
CA SER A 38 11.25 11.06 -12.76
C SER A 38 11.17 10.24 -11.46
N LEU A 39 11.00 10.91 -10.30
CA LEU A 39 10.83 10.24 -9.01
C LEU A 39 9.56 9.39 -8.98
N LEU A 40 8.42 9.95 -9.41
CA LEU A 40 7.14 9.23 -9.42
C LEU A 40 7.19 8.04 -10.39
N ASP A 41 7.84 8.20 -11.54
CA ASP A 41 8.00 7.10 -12.50
C ASP A 41 8.88 5.98 -11.93
N ALA A 42 10.03 6.33 -11.33
CA ALA A 42 10.92 5.36 -10.71
C ALA A 42 10.23 4.59 -9.57
N VAL A 43 9.57 5.28 -8.65
CA VAL A 43 8.85 4.66 -7.53
C VAL A 43 7.72 3.75 -8.00
N ASN A 44 6.97 4.17 -9.03
CA ASN A 44 5.87 3.35 -9.57
C ASN A 44 6.33 2.17 -10.43
N ALA A 45 7.58 2.15 -10.89
CA ALA A 45 8.16 1.03 -11.64
C ALA A 45 8.88 0.02 -10.74
N ASP A 46 9.14 0.35 -9.48
CA ASP A 46 9.94 -0.44 -8.56
C ASP A 46 9.08 -1.45 -7.76
N ASP A 47 9.18 -2.73 -8.12
CA ASP A 47 8.49 -3.83 -7.42
C ASP A 47 8.93 -3.97 -5.95
N GLN A 48 10.18 -3.65 -5.61
CA GLN A 48 10.71 -3.78 -4.26
C GLN A 48 10.11 -2.73 -3.33
N VAL A 49 10.02 -1.48 -3.77
CA VAL A 49 9.35 -0.41 -3.02
C VAL A 49 7.90 -0.76 -2.75
N LYS A 50 7.18 -1.24 -3.77
CA LYS A 50 5.78 -1.68 -3.63
C LYS A 50 5.67 -2.87 -2.67
N ALA A 51 6.59 -3.82 -2.74
CA ALA A 51 6.63 -4.98 -1.85
C ALA A 51 6.79 -4.56 -0.38
N TRP A 52 7.62 -3.56 -0.07
CA TRP A 52 7.76 -3.07 1.30
C TRP A 52 6.48 -2.46 1.84
N TRP A 53 5.77 -1.65 1.04
CA TRP A 53 4.47 -1.11 1.45
C TRP A 53 3.43 -2.20 1.66
N HIS A 54 3.43 -3.22 0.80
CA HIS A 54 2.53 -4.37 0.94
C HIS A 54 2.84 -5.17 2.21
N VAL A 55 4.10 -5.52 2.46
CA VAL A 55 4.51 -6.31 3.64
C VAL A 55 4.24 -5.55 4.94
N SER A 56 4.40 -4.22 4.96
CA SER A 56 4.00 -3.39 6.09
C SER A 56 2.51 -3.57 6.42
N ALA A 57 1.65 -3.50 5.41
CA ALA A 57 0.22 -3.70 5.57
C ALA A 57 -0.12 -5.13 6.03
N VAL A 58 0.54 -6.15 5.47
CA VAL A 58 0.38 -7.54 5.91
C VAL A 58 0.77 -7.72 7.37
N ASN A 59 1.88 -7.12 7.80
CA ASN A 59 2.30 -7.17 9.19
C ASN A 59 1.27 -6.51 10.12
N ALA A 60 0.80 -5.32 9.79
CA ALA A 60 -0.23 -4.62 10.57
C ALA A 60 -1.53 -5.42 10.65
N THR A 61 -2.07 -5.84 9.50
CA THR A 61 -3.39 -6.49 9.41
C THR A 61 -3.40 -7.93 9.89
N ARG A 62 -2.44 -8.75 9.44
CA ARG A 62 -2.46 -10.20 9.71
C ARG A 62 -1.72 -10.61 10.98
N ARG A 63 -0.78 -9.79 11.47
CA ARG A 63 0.02 -10.13 12.66
C ARG A 63 -0.32 -9.29 13.88
N LEU A 64 -0.64 -8.01 13.68
CA LEU A 64 -0.90 -7.08 14.79
C LEU A 64 -2.39 -6.79 15.00
N GLY A 65 -3.29 -7.26 14.12
CA GLY A 65 -4.72 -6.98 14.22
C GLY A 65 -5.08 -5.50 14.05
N MET A 66 -4.22 -4.74 13.37
CA MET A 66 -4.40 -3.31 13.10
C MET A 66 -4.94 -3.07 11.70
N SER A 67 -5.65 -1.96 11.50
CA SER A 67 -6.05 -1.51 10.16
C SER A 67 -4.88 -0.79 9.47
N ASP A 68 -4.62 -1.14 8.22
CA ASP A 68 -3.61 -0.49 7.38
C ASP A 68 -4.05 -0.56 5.90
N HIS A 69 -3.77 0.50 5.14
CA HIS A 69 -4.18 0.63 3.72
C HIS A 69 -2.96 0.73 2.78
N SER A 70 -1.79 0.28 3.24
CA SER A 70 -0.56 0.19 2.46
C SER A 70 -0.19 1.53 1.79
N TRP A 71 -0.01 1.53 0.47
CA TRP A 71 0.39 2.70 -0.33
C TRP A 71 -0.60 3.87 -0.29
N VAL A 72 -1.84 3.66 0.18
CA VAL A 72 -2.80 4.75 0.38
C VAL A 72 -2.28 5.76 1.41
N HIS A 73 -1.66 5.28 2.50
CA HIS A 73 -1.02 6.18 3.48
C HIS A 73 0.15 6.94 2.86
N ILE A 74 0.94 6.28 2.01
CA ILE A 74 2.05 6.91 1.28
C ILE A 74 1.54 8.00 0.33
N GLN A 75 0.44 7.75 -0.38
CA GLN A 75 -0.22 8.72 -1.26
C GLN A 75 -0.68 9.97 -0.49
N ILE A 76 -1.22 9.80 0.72
CA ILE A 76 -1.65 10.90 1.57
C ILE A 76 -0.44 11.74 2.02
N VAL A 77 0.61 11.08 2.52
CA VAL A 77 1.84 11.76 2.97
C VAL A 77 2.50 12.51 1.81
N LEU A 78 2.60 11.90 0.62
CA LEU A 78 3.10 12.55 -0.59
C LEU A 78 2.32 13.83 -0.91
N ASN A 79 1.00 13.77 -0.89
CA ASN A 79 0.14 14.92 -1.20
C ASN A 79 0.30 16.05 -0.17
N ILE A 80 0.33 15.72 1.12
CA ILE A 80 0.52 16.69 2.20
C ILE A 80 1.92 17.30 2.12
N GLY A 81 2.97 16.49 1.96
CA GLY A 81 4.35 16.96 1.83
C GLY A 81 4.52 17.94 0.67
N LEU A 82 3.96 17.61 -0.50
CA LEU A 82 3.98 18.52 -1.65
C LEU A 82 3.14 19.79 -1.43
N ARG A 83 2.09 19.74 -0.61
CA ARG A 83 1.31 20.94 -0.25
C ARG A 83 2.09 21.85 0.70
N LEU A 84 2.86 21.29 1.64
CA LEU A 84 3.68 22.04 2.59
C LEU A 84 4.95 22.64 1.96
N ALA A 85 5.51 21.96 0.94
CA ALA A 85 6.70 22.41 0.22
C ALA A 85 6.40 23.43 -0.90
N ARG A 86 5.17 23.94 -0.98
CA ARG A 86 4.70 24.94 -1.95
C ARG A 86 4.30 26.22 -1.24
#